data_AF-A0A7X8YYX5-F1
#
_entry.id   AF-A0A7X8YYX5-F1
#
_cell.length_a   1.000
_cell.length_b   1.000
_cell.length_c   1.000
_cell.angle_alpha   90.00
_cell.angle_beta   90.00
_cell.angle_gamma   90.00
#
_symmetry.space_group_name_H-M   'P 1'
#
loop_
_entity.id
_entity.type
_entity.pdbx_description
1 polymer ?
#
loop_
_entity_poly.entity_id
_entity_poly.type
_entity_poly.pdbx_seq_one_letter_code
_entity_poly.pdbx_strand_id
1 'polypeptide(L)'
;MAIAQQHQTISSRRQRDMLLTALDLVLAITAVAAIATLILEHGWRAGNHPVDLAKLHAASWLIAGVFAGERFFRLGISHNRSRYARDNWIDFMLIGMAVVAVGVVHRLGDRPLGLNGQATLSAGAMYMLICQLYILGVLLLRAMTLNLRFTESGIHPTWLLILSFAALCLIGSGLLMLPVAIPEPTSPNYLRLDYPDALFTAVSATCVTGLVTRDIGLGFTTFGQAVILSLIQLGGLGIMLFGTVLAGLVGKSLTVRGSRTMAAMLMGESYGRMARMASFIVTTTLILEAAGAFLMYPMFANAPGINGQPNTATQAAWMSAFHSISSFCNAGFSLYGRNMLAGVNQSAWSQPLRDSWQIMGVMAPLIILGGLGFPVISDCGAWIKA
;
A
#
# COMPACT_ATOMS: atom_id res chain seq x y z
N MET A 1 20.04 -43.37 31.92
CA MET A 1 20.07 -41.91 32.19
C MET A 1 20.03 -41.06 30.91
N ALA A 2 20.82 -41.36 29.86
CA ALA A 2 20.84 -40.59 28.61
C ALA A 2 19.50 -40.54 27.84
N ILE A 3 18.72 -41.64 27.83
CA ILE A 3 17.42 -41.72 27.13
C ILE A 3 16.36 -40.80 27.78
N ALA A 4 16.40 -40.64 29.12
CA ALA A 4 15.48 -39.76 29.83
C ALA A 4 15.78 -38.27 29.58
N GLN A 5 17.07 -37.88 29.48
CA GLN A 5 17.48 -36.53 29.08
C GLN A 5 17.15 -36.22 27.61
N GLN A 6 17.21 -37.21 26.72
CA GLN A 6 16.82 -37.06 25.32
C GLN A 6 15.29 -36.92 25.17
N HIS A 7 14.49 -37.64 25.97
CA HIS A 7 13.03 -37.47 26.00
C HIS A 7 12.59 -36.12 26.58
N GLN A 8 13.27 -35.62 27.63
CA GLN A 8 13.02 -34.29 28.18
C GLN A 8 13.40 -33.16 27.19
N THR A 9 14.47 -33.30 26.43
CA THR A 9 14.86 -32.29 25.42
C THR A 9 13.94 -32.30 24.19
N ILE A 10 13.40 -33.44 23.78
CA ILE A 10 12.40 -33.53 22.69
C ILE A 10 11.04 -32.99 23.11
N SER A 11 10.57 -33.31 24.33
CA SER A 11 9.28 -32.80 24.84
C SER A 11 9.30 -31.28 25.05
N SER A 12 10.40 -30.72 25.56
CA SER A 12 10.58 -29.27 25.73
C SER A 12 10.70 -28.50 24.41
N ARG A 13 11.30 -29.10 23.36
CA ARG A 13 11.27 -28.53 21.99
C ARG A 13 9.87 -28.52 21.41
N ARG A 14 9.14 -29.64 21.49
CA ARG A 14 7.76 -29.74 21.00
C ARG A 14 6.81 -28.77 21.71
N GLN A 15 6.97 -28.59 23.03
CA GLN A 15 6.21 -27.62 23.80
C GLN A 15 6.53 -26.17 23.39
N ARG A 16 7.81 -25.85 23.13
CA ARG A 16 8.21 -24.54 22.60
C ARG A 16 7.61 -24.28 21.23
N ASP A 17 7.64 -25.26 20.33
CA ASP A 17 7.10 -25.09 18.98
C ASP A 17 5.58 -24.89 19.03
N MET A 18 4.86 -25.67 19.84
CA MET A 18 3.42 -25.46 20.07
C MET A 18 3.11 -24.08 20.65
N LEU A 19 3.91 -23.59 21.61
CA LEU A 19 3.79 -22.23 22.15
C LEU A 19 4.02 -21.15 21.09
N LEU A 20 5.04 -21.31 20.24
CA LEU A 20 5.34 -20.38 19.16
C LEU A 20 4.23 -20.34 18.10
N THR A 21 3.65 -21.50 17.74
CA THR A 21 2.51 -21.57 16.82
C THR A 21 1.26 -20.94 17.42
N ALA A 22 0.99 -21.17 18.71
CA ALA A 22 -0.12 -20.53 19.40
C ALA A 22 0.03 -19.00 19.44
N LEU A 23 1.24 -18.49 19.69
CA LEU A 23 1.54 -17.06 19.63
C LEU A 23 1.36 -16.50 18.21
N ASP A 24 1.80 -17.21 17.17
CA ASP A 24 1.60 -16.79 15.76
C ASP A 24 0.09 -16.68 15.43
N LEU A 25 -0.73 -17.60 15.93
CA LEU A 25 -2.19 -17.60 15.76
C LEU A 25 -2.85 -16.42 16.49
N VAL A 26 -2.51 -16.21 17.77
CA VAL A 26 -3.01 -15.06 18.55
C VAL A 26 -2.67 -13.77 17.83
N LEU A 27 -1.44 -13.64 17.35
CA LEU A 27 -0.99 -12.45 16.65
C LEU A 27 -1.73 -12.28 15.31
N ALA A 28 -2.07 -13.36 14.60
CA ALA A 28 -2.87 -13.28 13.37
C ALA A 28 -4.29 -12.78 13.66
N ILE A 29 -4.93 -13.30 14.71
CA ILE A 29 -6.24 -12.86 15.16
C ILE A 29 -6.21 -11.38 15.56
N THR A 30 -5.19 -10.94 16.31
CA THR A 30 -5.07 -9.54 16.71
C THR A 30 -4.81 -8.62 15.54
N ALA A 31 -4.09 -9.07 14.51
CA ALA A 31 -3.89 -8.30 13.27
C ALA A 31 -5.20 -8.13 12.49
N VAL A 32 -6.02 -9.18 12.40
CA VAL A 32 -7.36 -9.08 11.78
C VAL A 32 -8.25 -8.14 12.59
N ALA A 33 -8.25 -8.26 13.92
CA ALA A 33 -8.99 -7.35 14.80
C ALA A 33 -8.50 -5.90 14.66
N ALA A 34 -7.19 -5.68 14.52
CA ALA A 34 -6.61 -4.36 14.30
C ALA A 34 -7.12 -3.73 13.00
N ILE A 35 -7.10 -4.49 11.90
CA ILE A 35 -7.62 -4.03 10.61
C ILE A 35 -9.12 -3.72 10.72
N ALA A 36 -9.91 -4.61 11.32
CA ALA A 36 -11.34 -4.39 11.51
C ALA A 36 -11.63 -3.12 12.34
N THR A 37 -10.84 -2.87 13.39
CA THR A 37 -11.00 -1.69 14.24
C THR A 37 -10.67 -0.41 13.47
N LEU A 38 -9.57 -0.41 12.69
CA LEU A 38 -9.22 0.72 11.81
C LEU A 38 -10.31 1.01 10.78
N ILE A 39 -10.90 -0.04 10.17
CA ILE A 39 -12.01 0.08 9.23
C ILE A 39 -13.25 0.65 9.91
N LEU A 40 -13.60 0.23 11.13
CA LEU A 40 -14.78 0.76 11.83
C LEU A 40 -14.58 2.22 12.29
N GLU A 41 -13.35 2.56 12.68
CA GLU A 41 -12.99 3.89 13.16
C GLU A 41 -12.89 4.92 12.02
N HIS A 42 -12.36 4.55 10.85
CA HIS A 42 -12.12 5.50 9.74
C HIS A 42 -12.98 5.25 8.50
N GLY A 43 -13.57 4.07 8.40
CA GLY A 43 -14.40 3.69 7.27
C GLY A 43 -15.76 4.37 7.23
N TRP A 44 -16.23 4.83 8.39
CA TRP A 44 -17.39 5.67 8.53
C TRP A 44 -16.99 7.11 8.79
N ARG A 45 -17.78 8.04 8.25
CA ARG A 45 -17.59 9.47 8.46
C ARG A 45 -18.02 9.87 9.88
N ALA A 46 -17.41 10.93 10.39
CA ALA A 46 -17.63 11.47 11.73
C ALA A 46 -19.13 11.61 12.04
N GLY A 47 -19.60 10.88 13.06
CA GLY A 47 -20.99 10.95 13.55
C GLY A 47 -21.89 9.77 13.17
N ASN A 48 -21.53 8.95 12.18
CA ASN A 48 -22.33 7.80 11.74
C ASN A 48 -21.65 6.45 12.02
N HIS A 49 -20.83 6.35 13.08
CA HIS A 49 -20.16 5.08 13.38
C HIS A 49 -21.19 4.03 13.82
N PRO A 50 -21.12 2.79 13.29
CA PRO A 50 -21.99 1.70 13.72
C PRO A 50 -21.75 1.30 15.19
N VAL A 51 -20.62 1.71 15.76
CA VAL A 51 -20.18 1.41 17.13
C VAL A 51 -19.75 2.71 17.80
N ASP A 52 -20.03 2.83 19.09
CA ASP A 52 -19.58 3.93 19.94
C ASP A 52 -18.05 4.09 19.87
N LEU A 53 -17.57 5.30 19.55
CA LEU A 53 -16.13 5.62 19.43
C LEU A 53 -15.37 5.27 20.71
N ALA A 54 -15.97 5.44 21.88
CA ALA A 54 -15.31 5.10 23.15
C ALA A 54 -14.95 3.60 23.23
N LYS A 55 -15.81 2.73 22.69
CA LYS A 55 -15.58 1.28 22.64
C LYS A 55 -14.55 0.91 21.57
N LEU A 56 -14.56 1.59 20.43
CA LEU A 56 -13.55 1.40 19.38
C LEU A 56 -12.15 1.79 19.88
N HIS A 57 -12.03 2.92 20.58
CA HIS A 57 -10.75 3.33 21.15
C HIS A 57 -10.27 2.34 22.21
N ALA A 58 -11.15 1.87 23.10
CA ALA A 58 -10.82 0.85 24.08
C ALA A 58 -10.34 -0.47 23.42
N ALA A 59 -10.96 -0.86 22.31
CA ALA A 59 -10.53 -2.03 21.53
C ALA A 59 -9.14 -1.82 20.92
N SER A 60 -8.86 -0.66 20.31
CA SER A 60 -7.54 -0.31 19.76
C SER A 60 -6.44 -0.37 20.82
N TRP A 61 -6.73 0.08 22.04
CA TRP A 61 -5.82 -0.02 23.19
C TRP A 61 -5.53 -1.46 23.59
N LEU A 62 -6.57 -2.30 23.68
CA LEU A 62 -6.42 -3.70 24.03
C LEU A 62 -5.57 -4.42 22.97
N ILE A 63 -5.82 -4.15 21.69
CA ILE A 63 -5.06 -4.73 20.57
C ILE A 63 -3.59 -4.31 20.61
N ALA A 64 -3.31 -3.01 20.80
CA ALA A 64 -1.94 -2.51 20.93
C ALA A 64 -1.22 -3.13 22.14
N GLY A 65 -1.92 -3.26 23.27
CA GLY A 65 -1.40 -3.90 24.49
C GLY A 65 -1.07 -5.38 24.29
N VAL A 66 -1.95 -6.13 23.60
CA VAL A 66 -1.68 -7.53 23.25
C VAL A 66 -0.48 -7.65 22.31
N PHE A 67 -0.34 -6.74 21.33
CA PHE A 67 0.79 -6.73 20.41
C PHE A 67 2.12 -6.46 21.11
N ALA A 68 2.15 -5.45 21.99
CA ALA A 68 3.33 -5.14 22.79
C ALA A 68 3.67 -6.30 23.76
N GLY A 69 2.66 -6.82 24.46
CA GLY A 69 2.83 -7.92 25.42
C GLY A 69 3.39 -9.19 24.77
N GLU A 70 2.94 -9.50 23.56
CA GLU A 70 3.44 -10.63 22.77
C GLU A 70 4.95 -10.51 22.47
N ARG A 71 5.42 -9.31 22.07
CA ARG A 71 6.83 -9.05 21.80
C ARG A 71 7.71 -9.22 23.03
N PHE A 72 7.24 -8.74 24.19
CA PHE A 72 7.92 -8.95 25.46
C PHE A 72 7.92 -10.42 25.90
N PHE A 73 6.82 -11.14 25.67
CA PHE A 73 6.73 -12.56 25.98
C PHE A 73 7.71 -13.41 25.16
N ARG A 74 7.84 -13.14 23.85
CA ARG A 74 8.86 -13.79 23.00
C ARG A 74 10.28 -13.44 23.40
N LEU A 75 10.54 -12.18 23.78
CA LEU A 75 11.84 -11.80 24.33
C LEU A 75 12.17 -12.64 25.58
N GLY A 76 11.18 -12.86 26.46
CA GLY A 76 11.34 -13.66 27.68
C GLY A 76 11.65 -15.15 27.44
N ILE A 77 11.02 -15.75 26.43
CA ILE A 77 11.20 -17.18 26.06
C ILE A 77 12.45 -17.40 25.20
N SER A 78 12.89 -16.37 24.47
CA SER A 78 14.04 -16.48 23.56
C SER A 78 15.31 -16.90 24.29
N HIS A 79 16.02 -17.88 23.73
CA HIS A 79 17.24 -18.42 24.35
C HIS A 79 18.37 -17.38 24.42
N ASN A 80 18.39 -16.44 23.47
CA ASN A 80 19.36 -15.34 23.43
C ASN A 80 18.64 -14.00 23.23
N ARG A 81 18.32 -13.35 24.36
CA ARG A 81 17.53 -12.11 24.42
C ARG A 81 18.14 -10.97 23.61
N SER A 82 19.47 -10.84 23.66
CA SER A 82 20.20 -9.78 22.96
C SER A 82 20.11 -9.92 21.44
N ARG A 83 20.20 -11.15 20.93
CA ARG A 83 20.04 -11.42 19.50
C ARG A 83 18.61 -11.16 19.04
N TYR A 84 17.62 -11.66 19.80
CA TYR A 84 16.21 -11.46 19.48
C TYR A 84 15.82 -9.96 19.46
N ALA A 85 16.32 -9.18 20.43
CA ALA A 85 16.10 -7.75 20.48
C ALA A 85 16.73 -7.00 19.30
N ARG A 86 17.91 -7.42 18.86
CA ARG A 86 18.59 -6.82 17.68
C ARG A 86 17.86 -7.15 16.38
N ASP A 87 17.36 -8.38 16.24
CA ASP A 87 16.63 -8.82 15.04
C ASP A 87 15.25 -8.13 14.92
N ASN A 88 14.63 -7.76 16.05
CA ASN A 88 13.33 -7.08 16.10
C ASN A 88 13.44 -5.64 16.62
N TRP A 89 14.58 -4.98 16.38
CA TRP A 89 14.85 -3.66 16.97
C TRP A 89 13.82 -2.59 16.57
N ILE A 90 13.25 -2.71 15.36
CA ILE A 90 12.21 -1.82 14.83
C ILE A 90 10.92 -1.96 15.66
N ASP A 91 10.53 -3.18 16.05
CA ASP A 91 9.34 -3.41 16.87
C ASP A 91 9.48 -2.77 18.26
N PHE A 92 10.65 -2.92 18.89
CA PHE A 92 10.92 -2.32 20.20
C PHE A 92 11.04 -0.79 20.11
N MET A 93 11.60 -0.25 19.02
CA MET A 93 11.62 1.18 18.77
C MET A 93 10.19 1.74 18.62
N LEU A 94 9.33 1.06 17.86
CA LEU A 94 7.92 1.42 17.69
C LEU A 94 7.16 1.39 19.03
N ILE A 95 7.34 0.34 19.83
CA ILE A 95 6.75 0.22 21.18
C ILE A 95 7.25 1.35 22.08
N GLY A 96 8.57 1.61 22.09
CA GLY A 96 9.17 2.67 22.89
C GLY A 96 8.66 4.06 22.51
N MET A 97 8.56 4.35 21.22
CA MET A 97 7.99 5.59 20.70
C MET A 97 6.53 5.75 21.13
N ALA A 98 5.73 4.68 21.04
CA ALA A 98 4.34 4.70 21.49
C ALA A 98 4.24 4.99 23.00
N VAL A 99 5.05 4.33 23.85
CA VAL A 99 5.06 4.55 25.31
C VAL A 99 5.48 5.97 25.68
N VAL A 100 6.54 6.50 25.05
CA VAL A 100 6.99 7.87 25.28
C VAL A 100 5.89 8.86 24.89
N ALA A 101 5.26 8.65 23.74
CA ALA A 101 4.14 9.46 23.31
C ALA A 101 2.96 9.42 24.29
N VAL A 102 2.57 8.24 24.78
CA VAL A 102 1.53 8.08 25.83
C VAL A 102 1.89 8.92 27.06
N GLY A 103 3.13 8.78 27.54
CA GLY A 103 3.61 9.49 28.72
C GLY A 103 3.64 11.01 28.54
N VAL A 104 4.03 11.48 27.35
CA VAL A 104 4.04 12.89 26.98
C VAL A 104 2.62 13.45 26.95
N VAL A 105 1.68 12.75 26.32
CA VAL A 105 0.26 13.13 26.29
C VAL A 105 -0.32 13.20 27.71
N HIS A 106 -0.07 12.19 28.54
CA HIS A 106 -0.54 12.16 29.93
C HIS A 106 0.07 13.29 30.78
N ARG A 107 1.33 13.66 30.54
CA ARG A 107 2.02 14.75 31.25
C ARG A 107 1.55 16.14 30.83
N LEU A 108 1.25 16.32 29.55
CA LEU A 108 0.78 17.60 29.00
C LEU A 108 -0.70 17.86 29.32
N GLY A 109 -1.48 16.82 29.59
CA GLY A 109 -2.94 16.92 29.76
C GLY A 109 -3.62 17.42 28.48
N ASP A 110 -4.88 17.83 28.55
CA ASP A 110 -5.62 18.44 27.42
C ASP A 110 -5.16 19.87 27.10
N ARG A 111 -3.86 20.18 27.26
CA ARG A 111 -3.32 21.46 26.84
C ARG A 111 -3.22 21.45 25.31
N PRO A 112 -3.93 22.36 24.61
CA PRO A 112 -3.87 22.41 23.16
C PRO A 112 -2.46 22.82 22.72
N LEU A 113 -1.72 21.90 22.11
CA LEU A 113 -0.45 22.20 21.45
C LEU A 113 -0.74 22.77 20.07
N GLY A 114 -0.93 24.09 20.00
CA GLY A 114 -1.05 24.82 18.75
C GLY A 114 0.26 25.53 18.42
N LEU A 115 0.96 25.11 17.37
CA LEU A 115 1.86 25.99 16.63
C LEU A 115 0.96 26.80 15.68
N ASN A 116 0.69 28.06 16.03
CA ASN A 116 -0.08 29.03 15.23
C ASN A 116 -1.60 28.79 15.09
N GLY A 117 -2.31 28.67 16.20
CA GLY A 117 -3.71 29.16 16.31
C GLY A 117 -4.82 28.58 15.42
N GLN A 118 -4.58 27.57 14.58
CA GLN A 118 -5.61 27.05 13.66
C GLN A 118 -5.80 25.52 13.66
N ALA A 119 -5.07 24.76 14.47
CA ALA A 119 -5.35 23.33 14.67
C ALA A 119 -5.04 22.93 16.12
N THR A 120 -6.08 22.80 16.94
CA THR A 120 -5.97 22.27 18.29
C THR A 120 -6.13 20.75 18.24
N LEU A 121 -5.03 20.03 18.04
CA LEU A 121 -5.02 18.57 18.26
C LEU A 121 -5.18 18.34 19.76
N SER A 122 -6.33 17.76 20.16
CA SER A 122 -6.53 17.35 21.54
C SER A 122 -5.50 16.28 21.93
N ALA A 123 -5.14 16.22 23.21
CA ALA A 123 -4.25 15.19 23.73
C ALA A 123 -4.75 13.77 23.37
N GLY A 124 -6.07 13.56 23.40
CA GLY A 124 -6.71 12.32 22.94
C GLY A 124 -6.56 12.05 21.43
N ALA A 125 -6.65 13.07 20.57
CA ALA A 125 -6.48 12.90 19.12
C ALA A 125 -5.02 12.57 18.75
N MET A 126 -4.06 13.23 19.39
CA MET A 126 -2.64 12.96 19.19
C MET A 126 -2.27 11.54 19.67
N TYR A 127 -2.88 11.12 20.78
CA TYR A 127 -2.75 9.76 21.29
C TYR A 127 -3.24 8.70 20.29
N MET A 128 -4.45 8.89 19.75
CA MET A 128 -5.05 7.96 18.79
C MET A 128 -4.25 7.86 17.51
N LEU A 129 -3.79 9.00 16.97
CA LEU A 129 -2.93 9.04 15.79
C LEU A 129 -1.67 8.16 15.97
N ILE A 130 -1.05 8.22 17.14
CA ILE A 130 0.17 7.46 17.43
C ILE A 130 -0.10 5.96 17.54
N CYS A 131 -1.20 5.56 18.19
CA CYS A 131 -1.63 4.17 18.20
C CYS A 131 -1.95 3.64 16.80
N GLN A 132 -2.62 4.44 15.96
CA GLN A 132 -2.93 4.07 14.59
C GLN A 132 -1.66 3.89 13.75
N LEU A 133 -0.71 4.82 13.83
CA LEU A 133 0.59 4.71 13.16
C LEU A 133 1.39 3.50 13.66
N TYR A 134 1.35 3.22 14.96
CA TYR A 134 1.96 2.03 15.54
C TYR A 134 1.36 0.74 14.98
N ILE A 135 0.02 0.61 15.05
CA ILE A 135 -0.71 -0.56 14.55
C ILE A 135 -0.49 -0.74 13.05
N LEU A 136 -0.53 0.34 12.27
CA LEU A 136 -0.30 0.31 10.84
C LEU A 136 1.14 -0.12 10.51
N GLY A 137 2.15 0.48 11.16
CA GLY A 137 3.55 0.13 10.95
C GLY A 137 3.83 -1.33 11.29
N VAL A 138 3.26 -1.82 12.39
CA VAL A 138 3.32 -3.22 12.80
C VAL A 138 2.65 -4.16 11.78
N LEU A 139 1.46 -3.81 11.29
CA LEU A 139 0.75 -4.58 10.27
C LEU A 139 1.56 -4.65 8.96
N LEU A 140 2.18 -3.55 8.55
CA LEU A 140 3.02 -3.48 7.35
C LEU A 140 4.27 -4.36 7.48
N LEU A 141 5.01 -4.26 8.60
CA LEU A 141 6.17 -5.10 8.86
C LEU A 141 5.81 -6.59 8.90
N ARG A 142 4.63 -6.91 9.46
CA ARG A 142 4.13 -8.29 9.51
C ARG A 142 3.73 -8.80 8.13
N ALA A 143 3.07 -7.99 7.32
CA ALA A 143 2.75 -8.33 5.93
C ALA A 143 4.02 -8.65 5.13
N MET A 144 5.08 -7.87 5.31
CA MET A 144 6.40 -8.14 4.70
C MET A 144 6.99 -9.49 5.14
N THR A 145 6.86 -9.84 6.42
CA THR A 145 7.41 -11.09 6.97
C THR A 145 6.59 -12.33 6.55
N LEU A 146 5.27 -12.19 6.43
CA LEU A 146 4.36 -13.24 5.96
C LEU A 146 4.62 -13.64 4.50
N ASN A 147 4.95 -12.66 3.65
CA ASN A 147 5.21 -12.88 2.23
C ASN A 147 6.40 -13.84 1.99
N LEU A 148 7.40 -13.82 2.88
CA LEU A 148 8.54 -14.74 2.84
C LEU A 148 8.16 -16.18 3.20
N ARG A 149 7.18 -16.41 4.08
CA ARG A 149 6.71 -17.76 4.46
C ARG A 149 5.82 -18.40 3.40
N PHE A 150 5.00 -17.60 2.69
CA PHE A 150 4.17 -18.11 1.59
C PHE A 150 4.99 -18.63 0.41
N THR A 151 6.22 -18.15 0.24
CA THR A 151 7.12 -18.60 -0.83
C THR A 151 7.59 -20.05 -0.61
N GLU A 152 7.53 -20.57 0.62
CA GLU A 152 7.92 -21.96 0.94
C GLU A 152 6.74 -22.96 0.88
N SER A 153 5.52 -22.50 0.56
CA SER A 153 4.29 -23.30 0.63
C SER A 153 4.13 -24.37 -0.47
N GLY A 154 5.07 -24.45 -1.43
CA GLY A 154 4.99 -25.38 -2.56
C GLY A 154 3.87 -25.09 -3.57
N ILE A 155 3.17 -23.95 -3.43
CA ILE A 155 2.12 -23.52 -4.36
C ILE A 155 2.77 -23.09 -5.68
N HIS A 156 2.17 -23.51 -6.81
CA HIS A 156 2.66 -23.14 -8.13
C HIS A 156 2.66 -21.60 -8.30
N PRO A 157 3.75 -20.97 -8.79
CA PRO A 157 3.88 -19.51 -8.86
C PRO A 157 2.73 -18.78 -9.58
N THR A 158 2.15 -19.41 -10.59
CA THR A 158 0.98 -18.87 -11.31
C THR A 158 -0.27 -18.75 -10.42
N TRP A 159 -0.53 -19.75 -9.57
CA TRP A 159 -1.66 -19.70 -8.64
C TRP A 159 -1.47 -18.63 -7.58
N LEU A 160 -0.23 -18.43 -7.12
CA LEU A 160 0.11 -17.34 -6.20
C LEU A 160 -0.23 -15.97 -6.81
N LEU A 161 0.07 -15.77 -8.10
CA LEU A 161 -0.29 -14.53 -8.82
C LEU A 161 -1.81 -14.37 -8.97
N ILE A 162 -2.51 -15.42 -9.39
CA ILE A 162 -3.97 -15.37 -9.58
C ILE A 162 -4.66 -15.03 -8.24
N LEU A 163 -4.25 -15.70 -7.16
CA LEU A 163 -4.82 -15.49 -5.84
C LEU A 163 -4.46 -14.11 -5.28
N SER A 164 -3.26 -13.58 -5.53
CA SER A 164 -2.88 -12.24 -5.07
C SER A 164 -3.67 -11.14 -5.79
N PHE A 165 -3.87 -11.27 -7.11
CA PHE A 165 -4.71 -10.34 -7.88
C PHE A 165 -6.18 -10.44 -7.46
N ALA A 166 -6.71 -11.65 -7.29
CA ALA A 166 -8.08 -11.84 -6.81
C ALA A 166 -8.27 -11.22 -5.42
N ALA A 167 -7.31 -11.41 -4.50
CA ALA A 167 -7.35 -10.80 -3.18
C ALA A 167 -7.28 -9.27 -3.25
N LEU A 168 -6.42 -8.69 -4.09
CA LEU A 168 -6.36 -7.24 -4.30
C LEU A 168 -7.70 -6.69 -4.81
N CYS A 169 -8.33 -7.34 -5.78
CA CYS A 169 -9.63 -6.92 -6.30
C CYS A 169 -10.74 -6.97 -5.24
N LEU A 170 -10.79 -8.04 -4.43
CA LEU A 170 -11.81 -8.21 -3.38
C LEU A 170 -11.60 -7.27 -2.20
N ILE A 171 -10.36 -7.07 -1.77
CA ILE A 171 -10.02 -6.10 -0.72
C ILE A 171 -10.31 -4.68 -1.23
N GLY A 172 -9.91 -4.38 -2.46
CA GLY A 172 -10.16 -3.09 -3.12
C GLY A 172 -11.66 -2.79 -3.24
N SER A 173 -12.47 -3.73 -3.70
CA SER A 173 -13.93 -3.55 -3.80
C SER A 173 -14.58 -3.35 -2.43
N GLY A 174 -14.12 -4.09 -1.42
CA GLY A 174 -14.54 -3.91 -0.03
C GLY A 174 -14.18 -2.51 0.50
N LEU A 175 -12.96 -2.03 0.21
CA LEU A 175 -12.50 -0.69 0.60
C LEU A 175 -13.29 0.44 -0.10
N LEU A 176 -13.68 0.25 -1.36
CA LEU A 176 -14.49 1.21 -2.11
C LEU A 176 -15.96 1.25 -1.67
N MET A 177 -16.47 0.16 -1.09
CA MET A 177 -17.83 0.09 -0.52
C MET A 177 -17.99 0.91 0.77
N LEU A 178 -16.89 1.38 1.39
CA LEU A 178 -16.99 2.11 2.63
C LEU A 178 -17.62 3.51 2.43
N PRO A 179 -18.46 3.98 3.38
CA PRO A 179 -19.08 5.30 3.30
C PRO A 179 -18.10 6.47 3.22
N VAL A 180 -16.87 6.30 3.72
CA VAL A 180 -15.81 7.31 3.56
C VAL A 180 -15.31 7.40 2.12
N ALA A 181 -15.45 6.35 1.30
CA ALA A 181 -14.95 6.30 -0.08
C ALA A 181 -15.88 6.98 -1.11
N ILE A 182 -17.16 7.15 -0.79
CA ILE A 182 -18.20 7.69 -1.69
C ILE A 182 -18.69 9.02 -1.14
N PRO A 183 -19.05 10.04 -1.96
CA PRO A 183 -19.67 11.28 -1.51
C PRO A 183 -20.86 11.09 -0.54
N GLU A 184 -21.15 12.10 0.27
CA GLU A 184 -22.28 12.06 1.21
C GLU A 184 -23.62 12.10 0.48
N PRO A 185 -24.70 11.49 1.01
CA PRO A 185 -26.04 11.55 0.42
C PRO A 185 -26.59 12.97 0.20
N THR A 186 -26.10 13.94 0.97
CA THR A 186 -26.43 15.37 0.86
C THR A 186 -25.66 16.08 -0.26
N SER A 187 -24.63 15.43 -0.82
CA SER A 187 -23.83 15.98 -1.91
C SER A 187 -24.60 15.92 -3.23
N PRO A 188 -24.53 16.96 -4.08
CA PRO A 188 -25.13 16.92 -5.41
C PRO A 188 -24.51 15.83 -6.31
N ASN A 189 -23.32 15.34 -5.97
CA ASN A 189 -22.60 14.30 -6.71
C ASN A 189 -22.85 12.89 -6.13
N TYR A 190 -23.78 12.75 -5.18
CA TYR A 190 -24.08 11.45 -4.60
C TYR A 190 -24.74 10.52 -5.62
N LEU A 191 -24.08 9.40 -5.85
CA LEU A 191 -24.68 8.26 -6.51
C LEU A 191 -24.40 7.02 -5.69
N ARG A 192 -25.45 6.27 -5.36
CA ARG A 192 -25.30 5.00 -4.64
C ARG A 192 -24.29 4.11 -5.37
N LEU A 193 -23.33 3.56 -4.62
CA LEU A 193 -22.39 2.57 -5.16
C LEU A 193 -22.98 1.19 -4.90
N ASP A 194 -23.31 0.49 -5.99
CA ASP A 194 -23.69 -0.92 -5.91
C ASP A 194 -22.42 -1.79 -5.96
N TYR A 195 -22.45 -2.96 -5.32
CA TYR A 195 -21.28 -3.83 -5.21
C TYR A 195 -20.66 -4.23 -6.56
N PRO A 196 -21.44 -4.56 -7.62
CA PRO A 196 -20.87 -4.86 -8.93
C PRO A 196 -20.04 -3.71 -9.51
N ASP A 197 -20.45 -2.46 -9.32
CA ASP A 197 -19.71 -1.29 -9.79
C ASP A 197 -18.38 -1.12 -9.04
N ALA A 198 -18.39 -1.31 -7.72
CA ALA A 198 -17.18 -1.25 -6.91
C ALA A 198 -16.20 -2.36 -7.27
N LEU A 199 -16.72 -3.59 -7.48
CA LEU A 199 -15.90 -4.71 -7.92
C LEU A 199 -15.33 -4.47 -9.32
N PHE A 200 -16.15 -3.97 -10.26
CA PHE A 200 -15.68 -3.61 -11.59
C PHE A 200 -14.58 -2.54 -11.54
N THR A 201 -14.78 -1.48 -10.75
CA THR A 201 -13.79 -0.41 -10.60
C THR A 201 -12.49 -0.94 -9.97
N ALA A 202 -12.59 -1.79 -8.95
CA ALA A 202 -11.42 -2.41 -8.32
C ALA A 202 -10.66 -3.32 -9.30
N VAL A 203 -11.36 -4.18 -10.04
CA VAL A 203 -10.75 -5.05 -11.05
C VAL A 203 -10.10 -4.24 -12.15
N SER A 204 -10.78 -3.21 -12.67
CA SER A 204 -10.25 -2.33 -13.70
C SER A 204 -9.01 -1.56 -13.24
N ALA A 205 -8.97 -1.13 -11.97
CA ALA A 205 -7.82 -0.47 -11.36
C ALA A 205 -6.64 -1.42 -11.19
N THR A 206 -6.86 -2.61 -10.60
CA THR A 206 -5.81 -3.63 -10.38
C THR A 206 -5.28 -4.22 -11.68
N CYS A 207 -6.14 -4.42 -12.68
CA CYS A 207 -5.73 -4.86 -14.02
C CYS A 207 -5.30 -3.71 -14.92
N VAL A 208 -5.31 -2.48 -14.41
CA VAL A 208 -4.74 -1.31 -15.10
C VAL A 208 -5.41 -1.06 -16.45
N THR A 209 -6.73 -1.30 -16.52
CA THR A 209 -7.53 -1.30 -17.75
C THR A 209 -8.14 0.07 -18.09
N GLY A 210 -8.47 0.87 -17.07
CA GLY A 210 -8.95 2.25 -17.24
C GLY A 210 -10.43 2.41 -17.54
N LEU A 211 -11.20 1.33 -17.49
CA LEU A 211 -12.65 1.38 -17.62
C LEU A 211 -13.31 1.73 -16.29
N VAL A 212 -14.26 2.64 -16.33
CA VAL A 212 -14.97 3.14 -15.15
C VAL A 212 -16.48 3.06 -15.37
N THR A 213 -17.22 2.66 -14.34
CA THR A 213 -18.70 2.67 -14.35
C THR A 213 -19.26 4.02 -13.89
N ARG A 214 -18.42 4.82 -13.22
CA ARG A 214 -18.75 6.17 -12.72
C ARG A 214 -17.53 7.08 -12.78
N ASP A 215 -17.78 8.38 -12.72
CA ASP A 215 -16.74 9.40 -12.62
C ASP A 215 -15.86 9.21 -11.37
N ILE A 216 -14.54 9.20 -11.55
CA ILE A 216 -13.58 8.96 -10.45
C ILE A 216 -13.36 10.22 -9.60
N GLY A 217 -13.36 11.39 -10.24
CA GLY A 217 -13.16 12.67 -9.58
C GLY A 217 -14.33 13.08 -8.70
N LEU A 218 -15.55 12.94 -9.24
CA LEU A 218 -16.78 13.36 -8.58
C LEU A 218 -17.44 12.22 -7.80
N GLY A 219 -17.34 10.98 -8.28
CA GLY A 219 -18.04 9.82 -7.72
C GLY A 219 -17.33 9.15 -6.53
N PHE A 220 -16.07 9.49 -6.27
CA PHE A 220 -15.30 9.01 -5.13
C PHE A 220 -14.67 10.17 -4.36
N THR A 221 -14.54 10.00 -3.04
CA THR A 221 -13.79 10.93 -2.20
C THR A 221 -12.28 10.79 -2.44
N THR A 222 -11.49 11.68 -1.85
CA THR A 222 -10.02 11.54 -1.81
C THR A 222 -9.58 10.18 -1.24
N PHE A 223 -10.30 9.62 -0.25
CA PHE A 223 -10.04 8.27 0.24
C PHE A 223 -10.30 7.21 -0.84
N GLY A 224 -11.46 7.27 -1.51
CA GLY A 224 -11.77 6.32 -2.59
C GLY A 224 -10.79 6.41 -3.77
N GLN A 225 -10.40 7.63 -4.14
CA GLN A 225 -9.36 7.89 -5.13
C GLN A 225 -8.01 7.32 -4.70
N ALA A 226 -7.64 7.42 -3.42
CA ALA A 226 -6.41 6.84 -2.88
C ALA A 226 -6.43 5.31 -2.93
N VAL A 227 -7.58 4.69 -2.66
CA VAL A 227 -7.76 3.23 -2.80
C VAL A 227 -7.56 2.83 -4.26
N ILE A 228 -8.22 3.51 -5.21
CA ILE A 228 -8.06 3.25 -6.66
C ILE A 228 -6.59 3.41 -7.07
N LEU A 229 -5.93 4.49 -6.66
CA LEU A 229 -4.54 4.74 -6.97
C LEU A 229 -3.61 3.66 -6.42
N SER A 230 -3.89 3.17 -5.21
CA SER A 230 -3.14 2.06 -4.60
C SER A 230 -3.35 0.75 -5.36
N LEU A 231 -4.57 0.48 -5.84
CA LEU A 231 -4.87 -0.68 -6.67
C LEU A 231 -4.14 -0.62 -8.01
N ILE A 232 -4.08 0.57 -8.64
CA ILE A 232 -3.30 0.82 -9.85
C ILE A 232 -1.82 0.53 -9.59
N GLN A 233 -1.25 1.08 -8.51
CA GLN A 233 0.17 0.90 -8.19
C GLN A 233 0.53 -0.57 -7.96
N LEU A 234 -0.23 -1.25 -7.09
CA LEU A 234 0.03 -2.63 -6.71
C LEU A 234 -0.21 -3.59 -7.88
N GLY A 235 -1.25 -3.34 -8.67
CA GLY A 235 -1.57 -4.09 -9.87
C GLY A 235 -0.53 -3.91 -10.97
N GLY A 236 -0.16 -2.66 -11.28
CA GLY A 236 0.86 -2.31 -12.26
C GLY A 236 2.21 -2.93 -11.92
N LEU A 237 2.71 -2.72 -10.68
CA LEU A 237 3.95 -3.34 -10.22
C LEU A 237 3.88 -4.86 -10.29
N GLY A 238 2.74 -5.47 -9.92
CA GLY A 238 2.51 -6.91 -10.01
C GLY A 238 2.69 -7.46 -11.43
N ILE A 239 2.05 -6.82 -12.43
CA ILE A 239 2.16 -7.22 -13.84
C ILE A 239 3.58 -7.02 -14.35
N MET A 240 4.22 -5.89 -14.02
CA MET A 240 5.58 -5.56 -14.46
C MET A 240 6.63 -6.54 -13.90
N LEU A 241 6.52 -6.90 -12.62
CA LEU A 241 7.38 -7.90 -11.97
C LEU A 241 7.20 -9.27 -12.58
N PHE A 242 5.94 -9.71 -12.75
CA PHE A 242 5.63 -11.02 -13.32
C PHE A 242 6.09 -11.12 -14.77
N GLY A 243 5.84 -10.09 -15.59
CA GLY A 243 6.28 -10.02 -16.98
C GLY A 243 7.79 -10.11 -17.10
N THR A 244 8.54 -9.46 -16.20
CA THR A 244 10.01 -9.52 -16.17
C THR A 244 10.52 -10.92 -15.82
N VAL A 245 9.89 -11.60 -14.85
CA VAL A 245 10.22 -12.98 -14.51
C VAL A 245 9.94 -13.91 -15.70
N LEU A 246 8.79 -13.76 -16.36
CA LEU A 246 8.41 -14.55 -17.52
C LEU A 246 9.37 -14.34 -18.70
N ALA A 247 9.71 -13.08 -19.01
CA ALA A 247 10.69 -12.74 -20.04
C ALA A 247 12.07 -13.35 -19.74
N GLY A 248 12.50 -13.33 -18.47
CA GLY A 248 13.73 -13.98 -18.04
C GLY A 248 13.72 -15.51 -18.20
N LEU A 249 12.57 -16.16 -17.97
CA LEU A 249 12.42 -17.60 -18.20
C LEU A 249 12.45 -17.96 -19.68
N VAL A 250 11.76 -17.18 -20.53
CA VAL A 250 11.75 -17.38 -21.99
C VAL A 250 13.15 -17.14 -22.57
N GLY A 251 13.83 -16.06 -22.19
CA GLY A 251 15.20 -15.76 -22.64
C GLY A 251 16.21 -16.85 -22.27
N LYS A 252 16.08 -17.48 -21.10
CA LYS A 252 16.92 -18.63 -20.71
C LYS A 252 16.70 -19.85 -21.59
N SER A 253 15.48 -20.10 -22.07
CA SER A 253 15.22 -21.27 -22.92
C SER A 253 15.99 -21.24 -24.26
N LEU A 254 16.31 -20.03 -24.76
CA LEU A 254 17.12 -19.83 -25.96
C LEU A 254 18.63 -20.00 -25.70
N THR A 255 19.13 -19.69 -24.49
CA THR A 255 20.58 -19.76 -24.16
C THR A 255 21.00 -21.11 -23.55
N VAL A 256 20.11 -21.84 -22.87
CA VAL A 256 20.45 -23.02 -22.03
C VAL A 256 20.60 -24.34 -22.83
N ARG A 257 20.47 -24.32 -24.16
CA ARG A 257 20.75 -25.51 -25.01
C ARG A 257 22.22 -25.98 -24.98
N GLY A 258 23.15 -25.25 -24.35
CA GLY A 258 24.59 -25.51 -24.43
C GLY A 258 25.28 -26.20 -23.23
N SER A 259 24.77 -26.16 -21.99
CA SER A 259 25.52 -26.78 -20.87
C SER A 259 24.67 -27.02 -19.61
N ARG A 260 24.57 -28.29 -19.20
CA ARG A 260 23.87 -28.74 -17.98
C ARG A 260 24.59 -28.35 -16.68
N THR A 261 25.87 -27.98 -16.73
CA THR A 261 26.65 -27.57 -15.54
C THR A 261 26.47 -26.09 -15.18
N MET A 262 26.12 -25.22 -16.13
CA MET A 262 25.78 -23.81 -15.84
C MET A 262 24.42 -23.65 -15.16
N ALA A 263 23.47 -24.56 -15.40
CA ALA A 263 22.11 -24.50 -14.85
C ALA A 263 22.09 -24.57 -13.31
N ALA A 264 23.03 -25.30 -12.69
CA ALA A 264 23.12 -25.45 -11.23
C ALA A 264 23.71 -24.21 -10.53
N MET A 265 24.71 -23.54 -11.13
CA MET A 265 25.26 -22.28 -10.61
C MET A 265 24.28 -21.10 -10.76
N LEU A 266 23.46 -21.12 -11.81
CA LEU A 266 22.44 -20.09 -12.07
C LEU A 266 21.27 -20.11 -11.08
N MET A 267 21.03 -21.23 -10.37
CA MET A 267 19.91 -21.35 -9.41
C MET A 267 20.19 -20.56 -8.11
N GLY A 268 21.41 -20.62 -7.58
CA GLY A 268 21.83 -19.86 -6.39
C GLY A 268 21.98 -18.35 -6.65
N GLU A 269 22.46 -17.96 -7.84
CA GLU A 269 22.46 -16.56 -8.29
C GLU A 269 21.06 -16.01 -8.64
N SER A 270 20.05 -16.89 -8.82
CA SER A 270 18.74 -16.47 -9.32
C SER A 270 17.96 -15.62 -8.33
N TYR A 271 17.96 -15.97 -7.04
CA TYR A 271 17.19 -15.26 -6.01
C TYR A 271 17.70 -13.84 -5.77
N GLY A 272 19.02 -13.67 -5.60
CA GLY A 272 19.63 -12.34 -5.41
C GLY A 272 19.44 -11.43 -6.63
N ARG A 273 19.48 -12.01 -7.84
CA ARG A 273 19.23 -11.28 -9.09
C ARG A 273 17.76 -10.89 -9.25
N MET A 274 16.82 -11.77 -8.89
CA MET A 274 15.39 -11.47 -8.88
C MET A 274 15.05 -10.37 -7.87
N ALA A 275 15.60 -10.43 -6.66
CA ALA A 275 15.42 -9.39 -5.65
C ALA A 275 16.00 -8.04 -6.11
N ARG A 276 17.18 -8.04 -6.75
CA ARG A 276 17.78 -6.83 -7.33
C ARG A 276 16.93 -6.26 -8.46
N MET A 277 16.39 -7.12 -9.31
CA MET A 277 15.49 -6.70 -10.39
C MET A 277 14.18 -6.12 -9.84
N ALA A 278 13.59 -6.76 -8.83
CA ALA A 278 12.39 -6.24 -8.17
C ALA A 278 12.65 -4.87 -7.51
N SER A 279 13.79 -4.73 -6.82
CA SER A 279 14.22 -3.45 -6.25
C SER A 279 14.45 -2.38 -7.31
N PHE A 280 15.05 -2.75 -8.45
CA PHE A 280 15.24 -1.84 -9.58
C PHE A 280 13.89 -1.37 -10.14
N ILE A 281 12.97 -2.30 -10.41
CA ILE A 281 11.61 -2.02 -10.89
C ILE A 281 10.92 -1.01 -9.96
N VAL A 282 10.81 -1.34 -8.68
CA VAL A 282 10.12 -0.48 -7.69
C VAL A 282 10.79 0.90 -7.59
N THR A 283 12.12 0.95 -7.53
CA THR A 283 12.84 2.23 -7.37
C THR A 283 12.69 3.10 -8.62
N THR A 284 12.85 2.52 -9.81
CA THR A 284 12.70 3.24 -11.08
C THR A 284 11.27 3.73 -11.28
N THR A 285 10.26 2.90 -10.96
CA THR A 285 8.85 3.31 -10.97
C THR A 285 8.63 4.53 -10.08
N LEU A 286 9.02 4.46 -8.81
CA LEU A 286 8.80 5.56 -7.86
C LEU A 286 9.54 6.85 -8.28
N ILE A 287 10.74 6.75 -8.85
CA ILE A 287 11.48 7.92 -9.34
C ILE A 287 10.76 8.56 -10.53
N LEU A 288 10.33 7.76 -11.51
CA LEU A 288 9.67 8.28 -12.71
C LEU A 288 8.30 8.86 -12.36
N GLU A 289 7.55 8.24 -11.46
CA GLU A 289 6.29 8.76 -10.94
C GLU A 289 6.47 10.05 -10.15
N ALA A 290 7.50 10.13 -9.29
CA ALA A 290 7.79 11.35 -8.55
C ALA A 290 8.21 12.49 -9.50
N ALA A 291 9.05 12.20 -10.50
CA ALA A 291 9.46 13.17 -11.51
C ALA A 291 8.25 13.66 -12.34
N GLY A 292 7.39 12.75 -12.78
CA GLY A 292 6.16 13.08 -13.49
C GLY A 292 5.24 13.97 -12.66
N ALA A 293 4.99 13.60 -11.41
CA ALA A 293 4.16 14.38 -10.49
C ALA A 293 4.75 15.77 -10.23
N PHE A 294 6.06 15.87 -10.04
CA PHE A 294 6.75 17.15 -9.85
C PHE A 294 6.62 18.06 -11.07
N LEU A 295 6.81 17.52 -12.27
CA LEU A 295 6.69 18.30 -13.52
C LEU A 295 5.24 18.73 -13.78
N MET A 296 4.26 17.88 -13.46
CA MET A 296 2.84 18.20 -13.66
C MET A 296 2.25 19.15 -12.60
N TYR A 297 2.87 19.26 -11.42
CA TYR A 297 2.41 20.14 -10.33
C TYR A 297 2.10 21.58 -10.73
N PRO A 298 3.04 22.35 -11.32
CA PRO A 298 2.75 23.73 -11.73
C PRO A 298 1.67 23.79 -12.81
N MET A 299 1.51 22.74 -13.61
CA MET A 299 0.51 22.68 -14.68
C MET A 299 -0.89 22.53 -14.09
N PHE A 300 -1.07 21.62 -13.13
CA PHE A 300 -2.34 21.43 -12.43
C PHE A 300 -2.66 22.55 -11.44
N ALA A 301 -1.65 23.21 -10.87
CA ALA A 301 -1.86 24.38 -10.01
C ALA A 301 -2.50 25.55 -10.76
N ASN A 302 -2.14 25.72 -12.04
CA ASN A 302 -2.70 26.76 -12.92
C ASN A 302 -3.94 26.28 -13.70
N ALA A 303 -4.27 24.99 -13.63
CA ALA A 303 -5.44 24.43 -14.28
C ALA A 303 -6.71 24.59 -13.41
N PRO A 304 -7.90 24.68 -14.03
CA PRO A 304 -9.15 24.61 -13.29
C PRO A 304 -9.33 23.20 -12.70
N GLY A 305 -9.78 23.14 -11.45
CA GLY A 305 -9.94 21.92 -10.66
C GLY A 305 -11.15 21.07 -11.04
N ILE A 306 -11.30 19.94 -10.35
CA ILE A 306 -12.32 18.90 -10.60
C ILE A 306 -13.75 19.48 -10.63
N ASN A 307 -14.03 20.53 -9.85
CA ASN A 307 -15.34 21.19 -9.75
C ASN A 307 -15.42 22.52 -10.53
N GLY A 308 -14.44 22.80 -11.41
CA GLY A 308 -14.34 24.05 -12.15
C GLY A 308 -13.85 25.27 -11.35
N GLN A 309 -13.44 25.08 -10.10
CA GLN A 309 -12.77 26.10 -9.28
C GLN A 309 -11.24 25.96 -9.33
N PRO A 310 -10.46 27.02 -9.09
CA PRO A 310 -9.00 26.93 -9.03
C PRO A 310 -8.55 25.90 -8.00
N ASN A 311 -7.51 25.12 -8.34
CA ASN A 311 -6.97 24.13 -7.43
C ASN A 311 -6.27 24.78 -6.25
N THR A 312 -6.56 24.28 -5.04
CA THR A 312 -5.67 24.49 -3.90
C THR A 312 -4.35 23.76 -4.15
N ALA A 313 -3.24 24.23 -3.56
CA ALA A 313 -1.94 23.56 -3.66
C ALA A 313 -1.99 22.05 -3.36
N THR A 314 -2.81 21.64 -2.38
CA THR A 314 -3.03 20.24 -2.01
C THR A 314 -3.76 19.45 -3.10
N GLN A 315 -4.76 20.05 -3.75
CA GLN A 315 -5.50 19.44 -4.85
C GLN A 315 -4.64 19.30 -6.11
N ALA A 316 -3.81 20.31 -6.40
CA ALA A 316 -2.85 20.25 -7.49
C ALA A 316 -1.83 19.13 -7.28
N ALA A 317 -1.26 19.01 -6.06
CA ALA A 317 -0.36 17.92 -5.71
C ALA A 317 -1.02 16.55 -5.87
N TRP A 318 -2.26 16.40 -5.39
CA TRP A 318 -3.02 15.17 -5.52
C TRP A 318 -3.27 14.81 -6.99
N MET A 319 -3.69 15.78 -7.81
CA MET A 319 -3.92 15.54 -9.23
C MET A 319 -2.65 15.18 -9.98
N SER A 320 -1.52 15.83 -9.69
CA SER A 320 -0.24 15.46 -10.29
C SER A 320 0.19 14.04 -9.93
N ALA A 321 0.11 13.68 -8.66
CA ALA A 321 0.48 12.35 -8.21
C ALA A 321 -0.41 11.28 -8.84
N PHE A 322 -1.73 11.50 -8.83
CA PHE A 322 -2.71 10.56 -9.38
C PHE A 322 -2.48 10.32 -10.87
N HIS A 323 -2.37 11.39 -11.67
CA HIS A 323 -2.20 11.26 -13.11
C HIS A 323 -0.81 10.74 -13.47
N SER A 324 0.24 11.08 -12.72
CA SER A 324 1.57 10.55 -12.97
C SER A 324 1.65 9.03 -12.76
N ILE A 325 1.11 8.53 -11.65
CA ILE A 325 1.04 7.10 -11.37
C ILE A 325 0.14 6.38 -12.40
N SER A 326 -1.04 6.94 -12.68
CA SER A 326 -1.95 6.38 -13.68
C SER A 326 -1.31 6.31 -15.07
N SER A 327 -0.56 7.35 -15.47
CA SER A 327 0.18 7.38 -16.74
C SER A 327 1.32 6.36 -16.77
N PHE A 328 2.18 6.33 -15.76
CA PHE A 328 3.32 5.41 -15.73
C PHE A 328 2.85 3.95 -15.69
N CYS A 329 1.83 3.65 -14.89
CA CYS A 329 1.27 2.30 -14.85
C CYS A 329 0.49 1.95 -16.14
N ASN A 330 0.17 2.91 -17.02
CA ASN A 330 -0.72 2.74 -18.18
C ASN A 330 -2.18 2.46 -17.80
N ALA A 331 -2.62 2.97 -16.66
CA ALA A 331 -3.93 2.66 -16.09
C ALA A 331 -5.09 3.34 -16.80
N GLY A 332 -4.87 4.50 -17.43
CA GLY A 332 -5.92 5.23 -18.15
C GLY A 332 -6.97 5.90 -17.26
N PHE A 333 -6.85 5.81 -15.92
CA PHE A 333 -7.72 6.50 -14.97
C PHE A 333 -7.38 7.99 -14.91
N SER A 334 -8.42 8.82 -14.74
CA SER A 334 -8.31 10.26 -14.65
C SER A 334 -9.29 10.78 -13.59
N LEU A 335 -8.89 11.84 -12.89
CA LEU A 335 -9.77 12.54 -11.96
C LEU A 335 -10.73 13.51 -12.65
N TYR A 336 -10.55 13.76 -13.95
CA TYR A 336 -11.52 14.48 -14.77
C TYR A 336 -12.55 13.51 -15.39
N GLY A 337 -13.81 13.94 -15.44
CA GLY A 337 -14.94 13.08 -15.83
C GLY A 337 -14.98 12.59 -17.27
N ARG A 338 -14.49 13.38 -18.24
CA ARG A 338 -14.28 12.91 -19.61
C ARG A 338 -12.82 12.57 -19.88
N ASN A 339 -12.14 12.04 -18.87
CA ASN A 339 -10.69 11.82 -18.92
C ASN A 339 -9.96 13.13 -19.31
N MET A 340 -8.80 13.04 -19.96
CA MET A 340 -8.06 14.20 -20.49
C MET A 340 -8.76 14.92 -21.66
N LEU A 341 -9.93 14.44 -22.14
CA LEU A 341 -10.70 15.10 -23.22
C LEU A 341 -11.53 16.28 -22.74
N ALA A 342 -11.97 16.26 -21.48
CA ALA A 342 -12.61 17.43 -20.89
C ALA A 342 -11.54 18.50 -20.63
N GLY A 343 -11.62 19.63 -21.35
CA GLY A 343 -11.58 20.89 -20.61
C GLY A 343 -12.76 20.92 -19.66
N VAL A 344 -12.56 21.54 -18.50
CA VAL A 344 -13.63 21.87 -17.56
C VAL A 344 -14.81 22.45 -18.34
N ASN A 345 -15.86 21.65 -18.54
CA ASN A 345 -17.08 22.13 -19.15
C ASN A 345 -17.90 22.78 -18.04
N GLN A 346 -18.22 24.05 -18.26
CA GLN A 346 -19.10 24.95 -17.47
C GLN A 346 -18.38 25.98 -16.58
N SER A 347 -17.55 26.85 -17.16
CA SER A 347 -17.60 28.32 -16.97
C SER A 347 -16.52 29.02 -17.81
N ALA A 348 -16.52 30.35 -17.84
CA ALA A 348 -15.84 31.27 -18.76
C ALA A 348 -14.29 31.18 -18.89
N TRP A 349 -13.66 30.12 -18.36
CA TRP A 349 -12.21 29.85 -18.39
C TRP A 349 -11.89 28.56 -19.16
N SER A 350 -12.48 28.43 -20.35
CA SER A 350 -12.46 27.24 -21.21
C SER A 350 -11.19 27.14 -22.06
N GLN A 351 -10.12 26.55 -21.53
CA GLN A 351 -9.09 25.92 -22.37
C GLN A 351 -9.19 24.40 -22.15
N PRO A 352 -9.46 23.60 -23.19
CA PRO A 352 -9.40 22.15 -23.13
C PRO A 352 -8.05 21.68 -22.57
N LEU A 353 -8.01 20.72 -21.63
CA LEU A 353 -6.74 20.07 -21.25
C LEU A 353 -6.07 19.41 -22.47
N ARG A 354 -6.87 19.05 -23.48
CA ARG A 354 -6.40 18.62 -24.81
C ARG A 354 -5.43 19.61 -25.47
N ASP A 355 -5.57 20.91 -25.20
CA ASP A 355 -4.74 21.96 -25.78
C ASP A 355 -3.54 22.30 -24.87
N SER A 356 -3.49 21.71 -23.66
CA SER A 356 -2.36 21.81 -22.73
C SER A 356 -1.26 20.83 -23.10
N TRP A 357 -0.49 21.18 -24.14
CA TRP A 357 0.61 20.36 -24.66
C TRP A 357 1.63 19.98 -23.56
N GLN A 358 1.77 20.79 -22.53
CA GLN A 358 2.70 20.55 -21.42
C GLN A 358 2.32 19.30 -20.62
N ILE A 359 1.03 19.13 -20.30
CA ILE A 359 0.51 17.97 -19.56
C ILE A 359 0.72 16.71 -20.40
N MET A 360 0.34 16.76 -21.68
CA MET A 360 0.53 15.67 -22.63
C MET A 360 2.02 15.33 -22.82
N GLY A 361 2.88 16.35 -22.84
CA GLY A 361 4.33 16.22 -22.97
C GLY A 361 4.99 15.52 -21.79
N VAL A 362 4.35 15.46 -20.62
CA VAL A 362 4.81 14.67 -19.48
C VAL A 362 4.14 13.29 -19.46
N MET A 363 2.84 13.20 -19.70
CA MET A 363 2.10 11.93 -19.66
C MET A 363 2.56 10.95 -20.75
N ALA A 364 2.81 11.42 -21.98
CA ALA A 364 3.18 10.54 -23.08
C ALA A 364 4.53 9.83 -22.84
N PRO A 365 5.62 10.52 -22.43
CA PRO A 365 6.85 9.83 -22.03
C PRO A 365 6.65 8.86 -20.86
N LEU A 366 5.84 9.20 -19.85
CA LEU A 366 5.56 8.28 -18.73
C LEU A 366 4.89 6.99 -19.20
N ILE A 367 3.88 7.11 -20.06
CA ILE A 367 3.19 5.96 -20.67
C ILE A 367 4.16 5.10 -21.48
N ILE A 368 4.99 5.75 -22.33
CA ILE A 368 5.97 5.03 -23.15
C ILE A 368 6.99 4.31 -22.25
N LEU A 369 7.58 5.02 -21.29
CA LEU A 369 8.58 4.46 -20.38
C LEU A 369 8.00 3.36 -19.49
N GLY A 370 6.77 3.50 -19.01
CA GLY A 370 6.09 2.48 -18.21
C GLY A 370 5.64 1.26 -19.03
N GLY A 371 5.32 1.45 -20.31
CA GLY A 371 5.01 0.36 -21.24
C GLY A 371 6.23 -0.40 -21.74
N LEU A 372 7.42 0.22 -21.69
CA LEU A 372 8.68 -0.48 -21.99
C LEU A 372 8.99 -1.46 -20.86
N GLY A 373 9.28 -2.71 -21.22
CA GLY A 373 9.73 -3.69 -20.24
C GLY A 373 11.02 -3.21 -19.55
N PHE A 374 11.09 -3.36 -18.22
CA PHE A 374 12.27 -2.96 -17.43
C PHE A 374 13.62 -3.52 -17.92
N PRO A 375 13.70 -4.73 -18.51
CA PRO A 375 14.95 -5.18 -19.16
C PRO A 375 15.46 -4.20 -20.22
N VAL A 376 14.56 -3.61 -21.03
CA VAL A 376 14.92 -2.62 -22.05
C VAL A 376 15.44 -1.34 -21.41
N ILE A 377 14.78 -0.86 -20.35
CA ILE A 377 15.22 0.33 -19.61
C ILE A 377 16.60 0.11 -19.00
N SER A 378 16.85 -1.07 -18.43
CA SER A 378 18.17 -1.41 -17.88
C SER A 378 19.25 -1.48 -18.95
N ASP A 379 18.94 -2.03 -20.13
CA ASP A 379 19.88 -2.15 -21.24
C ASP A 379 20.24 -0.77 -21.82
N CYS A 380 19.25 0.11 -22.02
CA CYS A 380 19.49 1.49 -22.43
C CYS A 380 20.37 2.24 -21.41
N GLY A 381 20.11 2.06 -20.11
CA GLY A 381 20.92 2.66 -19.05
C GLY A 381 22.36 2.14 -19.00
N ALA A 382 22.58 0.87 -19.38
CA ALA A 382 23.91 0.28 -19.51
C ALA A 382 24.65 0.82 -20.74
N TRP A 383 23.96 0.96 -21.87
CA TRP A 383 24.52 1.49 -23.12
C TRP A 383 25.01 2.93 -22.98
N ILE A 384 24.28 3.79 -22.26
CA ILE A 384 24.68 5.20 -22.03
C ILE A 384 25.96 5.32 -21.18
N LYS A 385 26.27 4.30 -20.36
CA LYS A 385 27.46 4.29 -19.49
C LYS A 385 28.69 3.68 -20.16
N ALA A 386 28.51 2.98 -21.28
CA ALA A 386 29.57 2.41 -22.10
C ALA A 386 30.05 3.45 -23.12
#